data_AF-A0A422PR29-F1
#
_entry.id   AF-A0A422PR29-F1
#
_cell.length_a   1.000
_cell.length_b   1.000
_cell.length_c   1.000
_cell.angle_alpha   90.00
_cell.angle_beta   90.00
_cell.angle_gamma   90.00
#
_symmetry.space_group_name_H-M   'P 1'
#
loop_
_entity.id
_entity.type
_entity.pdbx_description
1 polymer ?
#
loop_
_entity_poly.entity_id
_entity_poly.type
_entity_poly.pdbx_seq_one_letter_code
_entity_poly.pdbx_strand_id
1 'polypeptide(L)'
;MFATLGSWDEGIRAFLQDAAQKAPQPWDMDYEERRRMTHEPRVRRQLELEDQWKYTCMEGIWDGMRRFARPTEDYKVSEARFREYLVSVGISSEFLENKLYDVFKSEKSPEVDFLRTCKALHLGLTEVGTSFKFLEHCYNSLALSPVSEELDRATIQRACELQRRRNDKKTALTAWELKLQQLEGVLQYFEETGETSFDIGAFRSMFFDEKWRYWAGSFIKPLLEAAAKYFSFPYGVFPTIPLRWTKTTEPLPYDRHAVYDADSLLLRNVELAGGDTAAKKKKGRKSSRRFSPRRR
;
A
#
# COMPACT_ATOMS: atom_id res chain seq x y z
N MET A 1 -3.70 24.88 50.75
CA MET A 1 -2.56 24.78 49.82
C MET A 1 -3.10 24.82 48.40
N PHE A 2 -3.05 26.00 47.76
CA PHE A 2 -3.33 26.15 46.33
C PHE A 2 -2.03 26.58 45.67
N ALA A 3 -1.27 25.62 45.19
CA ALA A 3 -0.06 25.88 44.43
C ALA A 3 -0.16 25.04 43.15
N THR A 4 -0.66 25.64 42.07
CA THR A 4 -0.41 25.30 40.65
C THR A 4 -1.23 26.20 39.73
N LEU A 5 -1.16 27.52 39.93
CA LEU A 5 -1.48 28.48 38.88
C LEU A 5 -0.27 29.38 38.79
N GLY A 6 0.66 28.99 37.89
CA GLY A 6 1.78 29.85 37.52
C GLY A 6 1.27 31.23 37.12
N SER A 7 2.09 32.25 37.32
CA SER A 7 1.69 33.63 37.07
C SER A 7 1.14 33.77 35.64
N TRP A 8 0.06 34.53 35.46
CA TRP A 8 -0.57 34.75 34.16
C TRP A 8 0.44 35.18 33.08
N ASP A 9 1.49 35.89 33.48
CA ASP A 9 2.59 36.34 32.61
C ASP A 9 3.50 35.20 32.13
N GLU A 10 3.74 34.17 32.94
CA GLU A 10 4.46 32.96 32.53
C GLU A 10 3.60 32.10 31.60
N GLY A 11 2.29 32.00 31.87
CA GLY A 11 1.34 31.30 31.00
C GLY A 11 1.22 31.94 29.62
N ILE A 12 1.19 33.28 29.52
CA ILE A 12 1.15 34.00 28.24
C ILE A 12 2.47 33.86 27.48
N ARG A 13 3.63 33.93 28.14
CA ARG A 13 4.92 33.74 27.46
C ARG A 13 5.09 32.32 26.94
N ALA A 14 4.68 31.31 27.71
CA ALA A 14 4.67 29.92 27.26
C ALA A 14 3.72 29.73 26.07
N PHE A 15 2.49 30.28 26.14
CA PHE A 15 1.53 30.24 25.03
C PHE A 15 2.07 30.94 23.77
N LEU A 16 2.69 32.12 23.91
CA LEU A 16 3.27 32.84 22.77
C LEU A 16 4.51 32.14 22.21
N GLN A 17 5.31 31.47 23.03
CA GLN A 17 6.43 30.64 22.58
C GLN A 17 5.94 29.38 21.85
N ASP A 18 4.91 28.71 22.36
CA ASP A 18 4.29 27.55 21.70
C ASP A 18 3.56 27.96 20.43
N ALA A 19 2.85 29.09 20.41
CA ALA A 19 2.23 29.65 19.21
C ALA A 19 3.26 30.16 18.18
N ALA A 20 4.47 30.51 18.64
CA ALA A 20 5.59 30.85 17.77
C ALA A 20 6.27 29.62 17.16
N GLN A 21 6.09 28.43 17.76
CA GLN A 21 6.42 27.17 17.10
C GLN A 21 5.41 26.97 15.96
N LYS A 22 5.84 27.22 14.72
CA LYS A 22 5.03 26.96 13.53
C LYS A 22 4.81 25.47 13.37
N ALA A 23 3.85 24.91 14.10
CA ALA A 23 3.24 23.67 13.69
C ALA A 23 2.64 23.87 12.28
N PRO A 24 2.76 22.87 11.38
CA PRO A 24 2.15 22.95 10.06
C PRO A 24 0.65 23.23 10.23
N GLN A 25 0.17 24.29 9.56
CA GLN A 25 -1.24 24.64 9.64
C GLN A 25 -2.06 23.61 8.86
N PRO A 26 -3.28 23.26 9.30
CA PRO A 26 -4.09 22.24 8.64
C PRO A 26 -4.27 22.45 7.14
N TRP A 27 -4.51 23.68 6.68
CA TRP A 27 -4.68 24.00 5.25
C TRP A 27 -3.40 23.87 4.42
N ASP A 28 -2.23 23.84 5.06
CA ASP A 28 -0.93 23.64 4.41
C ASP A 28 -0.55 22.15 4.32
N MET A 29 -1.25 21.29 5.06
CA MET A 29 -1.05 19.85 5.08
C MET A 29 -1.88 19.13 4.01
N ASP A 30 -1.30 18.08 3.43
CA ASP A 30 -2.00 17.16 2.53
C ASP A 30 -2.93 16.21 3.29
N TYR A 31 -3.69 15.40 2.54
CA TYR A 31 -4.68 14.50 3.11
C TYR A 31 -4.08 13.47 4.10
N GLU A 32 -2.96 12.85 3.77
CA GLU A 32 -2.36 11.81 4.62
C GLU A 32 -1.67 12.42 5.84
N GLU A 33 -1.01 13.58 5.68
CA GLU A 33 -0.46 14.36 6.79
C GLU A 33 -1.57 14.69 7.81
N ARG A 34 -2.75 15.13 7.34
CA ARG A 34 -3.89 15.42 8.22
C ARG A 34 -4.44 14.19 8.90
N ARG A 35 -4.54 13.06 8.20
CA ARG A 35 -4.99 11.80 8.82
C ARG A 35 -4.07 11.40 9.96
N ARG A 36 -2.75 11.57 9.81
CA ARG A 36 -1.75 11.23 10.84
C ARG A 36 -1.82 12.14 12.07
N MET A 37 -2.28 13.37 11.92
CA MET A 37 -2.37 14.35 13.01
C MET A 37 -3.76 14.40 13.67
N THR A 38 -4.78 13.80 13.06
CA THR A 38 -6.15 13.88 13.59
C THR A 38 -6.34 13.13 14.91
N HIS A 39 -7.27 13.67 15.71
CA HIS A 39 -7.77 13.03 16.91
C HIS A 39 -9.04 12.19 16.66
N GLU A 40 -9.57 12.17 15.44
CA GLU A 40 -10.78 11.42 15.07
C GLU A 40 -10.59 9.90 15.30
N PRO A 41 -11.40 9.25 16.17
CA PRO A 41 -11.25 7.83 16.49
C PRO A 41 -11.35 6.89 15.29
N ARG A 42 -12.22 7.20 14.32
CA ARG A 42 -12.37 6.42 13.08
C ARG A 42 -11.07 6.43 12.26
N VAL A 43 -10.49 7.61 12.04
CA VAL A 43 -9.26 7.75 11.24
C VAL A 43 -8.07 7.15 11.97
N ARG A 44 -7.97 7.33 13.29
CA ARG A 44 -6.94 6.64 14.09
C ARG A 44 -7.03 5.12 13.95
N ARG A 45 -8.25 4.58 13.99
CA ARG A 45 -8.47 3.14 13.79
C ARG A 45 -8.08 2.67 12.41
N GLN A 46 -8.39 3.45 11.38
CA GLN A 46 -7.94 3.18 10.01
C GLN A 46 -6.42 3.18 9.89
N LEU A 47 -5.73 4.15 10.50
CA LEU A 47 -4.28 4.19 10.53
C LEU A 47 -3.68 3.00 11.29
N GLU A 48 -4.27 2.58 12.42
CA GLU A 48 -3.85 1.37 13.14
C GLU A 48 -3.96 0.11 12.27
N LEU A 49 -4.96 0.02 11.39
CA LEU A 49 -5.11 -1.09 10.45
C LEU A 49 -4.04 -1.05 9.35
N GLU A 50 -3.74 0.15 8.83
CA GLU A 50 -2.73 0.35 7.79
C GLU A 50 -1.31 0.11 8.33
N ASP A 51 -1.02 0.59 9.53
CA ASP A 51 0.30 0.51 10.16
C ASP A 51 0.66 -0.93 10.58
N GLN A 52 -0.30 -1.87 10.59
CA GLN A 52 -0.02 -3.31 10.76
C GLN A 52 0.89 -3.87 9.67
N TRP A 53 0.88 -3.27 8.47
CA TRP A 53 1.68 -3.72 7.34
C TRP A 53 3.05 -3.07 7.28
N LYS A 54 3.25 -1.99 8.04
CA LYS A 54 4.49 -1.25 8.05
C LYS A 54 5.64 -2.15 8.49
N TYR A 55 6.75 -2.08 7.76
CA TYR A 55 7.95 -2.88 7.98
C TYR A 55 7.74 -4.39 7.76
N THR A 56 6.70 -4.78 7.04
CA THR A 56 6.44 -6.19 6.67
C THR A 56 6.46 -6.38 5.16
N CYS A 57 6.58 -7.62 4.68
CA CYS A 57 6.48 -7.97 3.25
C CYS A 57 5.15 -7.53 2.58
N MET A 58 4.12 -7.24 3.38
CA MET A 58 2.82 -6.81 2.90
C MET A 58 2.75 -5.29 2.64
N GLU A 59 3.73 -4.50 3.06
CA GLU A 59 3.70 -3.03 2.92
C GLU A 59 3.54 -2.62 1.46
N GLY A 60 4.39 -3.13 0.56
CA GLY A 60 4.31 -2.82 -0.87
C GLY A 60 3.02 -3.33 -1.52
N ILE A 61 2.48 -4.46 -1.06
CA ILE A 61 1.21 -5.01 -1.54
C ILE A 61 0.05 -4.11 -1.14
N TRP A 62 0.03 -3.70 0.13
CA TRP A 62 -0.98 -2.81 0.67
C TRP A 62 -0.95 -1.45 -0.01
N ASP A 63 0.23 -0.86 -0.23
CA ASP A 63 0.39 0.42 -0.92
C ASP A 63 -0.16 0.38 -2.35
N GLY A 64 -0.03 -0.75 -3.05
CA GLY A 64 -0.63 -0.95 -4.36
C GLY A 64 -2.17 -1.03 -4.30
N MET A 65 -2.69 -1.81 -3.35
CA MET A 65 -4.13 -2.00 -3.11
C MET A 65 -4.84 -0.71 -2.66
N ARG A 66 -4.21 0.06 -1.76
CA ARG A 66 -4.74 1.31 -1.18
C ARG A 66 -5.08 2.38 -2.23
N ARG A 67 -4.40 2.36 -3.39
CA ARG A 67 -4.70 3.28 -4.50
C ARG A 67 -6.11 3.09 -5.07
N PHE A 68 -6.67 1.88 -4.92
CA PHE A 68 -8.01 1.53 -5.39
C PHE A 68 -9.02 1.51 -4.25
N ALA A 69 -8.61 1.11 -3.05
CA ALA A 69 -9.46 0.96 -1.88
C ALA A 69 -9.30 2.16 -0.94
N ARG A 70 -10.27 3.09 -0.99
CA ARG A 70 -10.21 4.34 -0.22
C ARG A 70 -10.62 4.11 1.25
N PRO A 71 -10.01 4.84 2.20
CA PRO A 71 -10.44 4.79 3.61
C PRO A 71 -11.90 5.23 3.82
N THR A 72 -12.47 6.00 2.91
CA THR A 72 -13.88 6.47 2.95
C THR A 72 -14.89 5.36 2.71
N GLU A 73 -14.48 4.31 2.00
CA GLU A 73 -15.30 3.15 1.66
C GLU A 73 -14.90 1.95 2.52
N ASP A 74 -14.19 2.20 3.64
CA ASP A 74 -13.65 1.17 4.53
C ASP A 74 -12.81 0.12 3.79
N TYR A 75 -12.11 0.57 2.75
CA TYR A 75 -11.28 -0.26 1.87
C TYR A 75 -12.04 -1.36 1.12
N LYS A 76 -13.37 -1.24 1.03
CA LYS A 76 -14.21 -2.09 0.19
C LYS A 76 -14.30 -1.49 -1.19
N VAL A 77 -14.29 -2.36 -2.19
CA VAL A 77 -14.43 -1.95 -3.59
C VAL A 77 -15.52 -2.77 -4.28
N SER A 78 -16.17 -2.15 -5.26
CA SER A 78 -17.09 -2.84 -6.15
C SER A 78 -16.36 -3.84 -7.04
N GLU A 79 -17.12 -4.78 -7.63
CA GLU A 79 -16.59 -5.75 -8.58
C GLU A 79 -15.83 -5.09 -9.74
N ALA A 80 -16.38 -4.01 -10.31
CA ALA A 80 -15.74 -3.29 -11.42
C ALA A 80 -14.38 -2.71 -11.00
N ARG A 81 -14.30 -2.09 -9.82
CA ARG A 81 -13.04 -1.56 -9.28
C ARG A 81 -12.03 -2.66 -8.94
N PHE A 82 -12.51 -3.80 -8.46
CA PHE A 82 -11.65 -4.95 -8.23
C PHE A 82 -11.04 -5.47 -9.54
N ARG A 83 -11.84 -5.60 -10.60
CA ARG A 83 -11.35 -6.01 -11.92
C ARG A 83 -10.36 -5.00 -12.51
N GLU A 84 -10.62 -3.70 -12.36
CA GLU A 84 -9.64 -2.65 -12.74
C GLU A 84 -8.30 -2.85 -12.02
N TYR A 85 -8.33 -3.16 -10.73
CA TYR A 85 -7.13 -3.48 -9.95
C TYR A 85 -6.43 -4.73 -10.50
N LEU A 86 -7.15 -5.82 -10.79
CA LEU A 86 -6.58 -7.05 -11.36
C LEU A 86 -5.87 -6.79 -12.70
N VAL A 87 -6.50 -6.00 -13.57
CA VAL A 87 -5.89 -5.60 -14.85
C VAL A 87 -4.63 -4.77 -14.61
N SER A 88 -4.64 -3.86 -13.63
CA SER A 88 -3.47 -3.03 -13.30
C SER A 88 -2.26 -3.86 -12.84
N VAL A 89 -2.49 -4.99 -12.17
CA VAL A 89 -1.40 -5.90 -11.76
C VAL A 89 -1.06 -6.96 -12.83
N GLY A 90 -1.71 -6.91 -13.99
CA GLY A 90 -1.40 -7.76 -15.14
C GLY A 90 -2.19 -9.07 -15.21
N ILE A 91 -3.34 -9.14 -14.54
CA ILE A 91 -4.32 -10.22 -14.67
C ILE A 91 -5.40 -9.73 -15.64
N SER A 92 -5.37 -10.24 -16.86
CA SER A 92 -6.32 -9.88 -17.94
C SER A 92 -7.14 -11.07 -18.43
N SER A 93 -7.03 -12.22 -17.75
CA SER A 93 -7.79 -13.41 -18.08
C SER A 93 -9.13 -13.33 -17.37
N GLU A 94 -10.22 -13.23 -18.13
CA GLU A 94 -11.59 -13.19 -17.59
C GLU A 94 -11.89 -14.36 -16.64
N PHE A 95 -11.43 -15.55 -16.98
CA PHE A 95 -11.55 -16.73 -16.12
C PHE A 95 -10.87 -16.52 -14.76
N LEU A 96 -9.63 -16.03 -14.76
CA LEU A 96 -8.88 -15.79 -13.53
C LEU A 96 -9.47 -14.63 -12.72
N GLU A 97 -9.94 -13.57 -13.38
CA GLU A 97 -10.63 -12.46 -12.74
C GLU A 97 -11.90 -12.91 -12.02
N ASN A 98 -12.76 -13.68 -12.70
CA ASN A 98 -13.98 -14.25 -12.12
C ASN A 98 -13.65 -15.12 -10.92
N LYS A 99 -12.65 -15.99 -11.06
CA LYS A 99 -12.22 -16.88 -9.98
C LYS A 99 -11.71 -16.10 -8.77
N LEU A 100 -10.89 -15.08 -8.98
CA LEU A 100 -10.37 -14.24 -7.90
C LEU A 100 -11.48 -13.45 -7.20
N TYR A 101 -12.44 -12.93 -7.97
CA TYR A 101 -13.59 -12.25 -7.41
C TYR A 101 -14.41 -13.21 -6.53
N ASP A 102 -14.68 -14.43 -7.01
CA ASP A 102 -15.38 -15.45 -6.22
C ASP A 102 -14.62 -15.87 -4.95
N VAL A 103 -13.28 -15.88 -4.99
CA VAL A 103 -12.43 -16.21 -3.83
C VAL A 103 -12.46 -15.12 -2.77
N PHE A 104 -12.41 -13.84 -3.17
CA PHE A 104 -12.25 -12.72 -2.24
C PHE A 104 -13.54 -11.98 -1.87
N LYS A 105 -14.61 -12.15 -2.65
CA LYS A 105 -15.92 -11.58 -2.30
C LYS A 105 -16.41 -12.12 -0.96
N SER A 106 -17.11 -11.28 -0.22
CA SER A 106 -17.77 -11.71 1.00
C SER A 106 -19.06 -12.46 0.67
N GLU A 107 -19.38 -13.53 1.40
CA GLU A 107 -20.71 -14.16 1.26
C GLU A 107 -21.84 -13.19 1.61
N LYS A 108 -21.55 -12.18 2.45
CA LYS A 108 -22.52 -11.20 2.95
C LYS A 108 -22.58 -9.91 2.14
N SER A 109 -21.64 -9.70 1.21
CA SER A 109 -21.57 -8.46 0.41
C SER A 109 -20.94 -8.75 -0.95
N PRO A 110 -21.47 -8.21 -2.06
CA PRO A 110 -20.83 -8.30 -3.38
C PRO A 110 -19.51 -7.51 -3.47
N GLU A 111 -19.14 -6.76 -2.43
CA GLU A 111 -17.90 -6.00 -2.40
C GLU A 111 -16.71 -6.85 -1.96
N VAL A 112 -15.52 -6.44 -2.42
CA VAL A 112 -14.24 -7.03 -2.00
C VAL A 112 -13.56 -6.09 -1.01
N ASP A 113 -13.25 -6.60 0.19
CA ASP A 113 -12.51 -5.88 1.23
C ASP A 113 -11.01 -6.10 1.04
N PHE A 114 -10.27 -5.04 0.69
CA PHE A 114 -8.83 -5.15 0.41
C PHE A 114 -7.99 -5.40 1.66
N LEU A 115 -8.43 -4.97 2.84
CA LEU A 115 -7.78 -5.35 4.10
C LEU A 115 -7.94 -6.85 4.37
N ARG A 116 -9.14 -7.38 4.11
CA ARG A 116 -9.40 -8.83 4.22
C ARG A 116 -8.55 -9.61 3.21
N THR A 117 -8.44 -9.12 1.98
CA THR A 117 -7.57 -9.71 0.95
C THR A 117 -6.10 -9.72 1.39
N CYS A 118 -5.57 -8.60 1.90
CA CYS A 118 -4.21 -8.55 2.43
C CYS A 118 -3.98 -9.55 3.57
N LYS A 119 -4.93 -9.65 4.51
CA LYS A 119 -4.87 -10.62 5.62
C LYS A 119 -4.86 -12.06 5.10
N ALA A 120 -5.71 -12.38 4.13
CA ALA A 120 -5.75 -13.71 3.53
C ALA A 120 -4.43 -14.04 2.83
N LEU A 121 -3.87 -13.12 2.03
CA LEU A 121 -2.58 -13.31 1.38
C LEU A 121 -1.44 -13.49 2.39
N HIS A 122 -1.42 -12.69 3.45
CA HIS A 122 -0.43 -12.81 4.52
C HIS A 122 -0.51 -14.18 5.22
N LEU A 123 -1.72 -14.66 5.51
CA LEU A 123 -1.92 -16.02 6.05
C LEU A 123 -1.44 -17.08 5.05
N GLY A 124 -1.78 -16.94 3.77
CA GLY A 124 -1.28 -17.82 2.71
C GLY A 124 0.25 -17.91 2.68
N LEU A 125 0.94 -16.79 2.92
CA LEU A 125 2.39 -16.66 2.97
C LEU A 125 3.05 -17.18 4.25
N THR A 126 2.33 -17.25 5.37
CA THR A 126 2.92 -17.54 6.70
C THR A 126 2.43 -18.85 7.31
N GLU A 127 1.28 -19.37 6.90
CA GLU A 127 0.76 -20.65 7.38
C GLU A 127 1.59 -21.82 6.84
N VAL A 128 1.91 -22.77 7.73
CA VAL A 128 2.79 -23.93 7.44
C VAL A 128 2.33 -24.74 6.23
N GLY A 129 1.01 -24.86 6.00
CA GLY A 129 0.45 -25.68 4.91
C GLY A 129 0.44 -25.03 3.53
N THR A 130 0.56 -23.70 3.44
CA THR A 130 0.42 -22.92 2.19
C THR A 130 1.64 -22.06 1.87
N SER A 131 2.41 -21.66 2.87
CA SER A 131 3.54 -20.72 2.75
C SER A 131 4.50 -21.11 1.63
N PHE A 132 4.99 -22.35 1.65
CA PHE A 132 5.92 -22.84 0.64
C PHE A 132 5.32 -22.77 -0.77
N LYS A 133 4.04 -23.15 -0.94
CA LYS A 133 3.35 -23.14 -2.24
C LYS A 133 3.18 -21.73 -2.81
N PHE A 134 2.95 -20.73 -1.95
CA PHE A 134 2.87 -19.33 -2.35
C PHE A 134 4.24 -18.80 -2.77
N LEU A 135 5.27 -19.06 -1.97
CA LEU A 135 6.64 -18.62 -2.24
C LEU A 135 7.21 -19.29 -3.48
N GLU A 136 6.97 -20.59 -3.65
CA GLU A 136 7.34 -21.36 -4.83
C GLU A 136 6.68 -20.78 -6.09
N HIS A 137 5.40 -20.42 -6.05
CA HIS A 137 4.71 -19.79 -7.18
C HIS A 137 5.33 -18.42 -7.53
N CYS A 138 5.72 -17.64 -6.53
CA CYS A 138 6.41 -16.36 -6.72
C CYS A 138 7.83 -16.55 -7.28
N TYR A 139 8.60 -17.49 -6.73
CA TYR A 139 9.94 -17.83 -7.19
C TYR A 139 9.92 -18.32 -8.63
N ASN A 140 9.03 -19.26 -8.96
CA ASN A 140 8.86 -19.78 -10.32
C ASN A 140 8.40 -18.71 -11.32
N SER A 141 7.76 -17.63 -10.86
CA SER A 141 7.40 -16.51 -11.74
C SER A 141 8.61 -15.74 -12.26
N LEU A 142 9.79 -15.86 -11.62
CA LEU A 142 11.06 -15.28 -12.06
C LEU A 142 11.67 -16.05 -13.24
N ALA A 143 11.23 -17.29 -13.49
CA ALA A 143 11.94 -18.30 -14.28
C ALA A 143 12.30 -17.87 -15.70
N LEU A 144 13.57 -18.17 -16.05
CA LEU A 144 14.10 -18.12 -17.42
C LEU A 144 15.09 -19.26 -17.76
N SER A 145 15.14 -20.36 -17.01
CA SER A 145 15.94 -21.54 -17.41
C SER A 145 15.21 -22.85 -17.14
N PRO A 146 15.07 -23.74 -18.15
CA PRO A 146 14.52 -25.09 -17.96
C PRO A 146 15.54 -26.10 -17.39
N VAL A 147 16.77 -25.65 -17.07
CA VAL A 147 17.91 -26.54 -16.81
C VAL A 147 18.35 -26.55 -15.34
N SER A 148 18.01 -25.53 -14.56
CA SER A 148 18.40 -25.41 -13.15
C SER A 148 17.21 -24.94 -12.30
N GLU A 149 17.09 -25.48 -11.09
CA GLU A 149 16.16 -24.99 -10.06
C GLU A 149 16.65 -23.68 -9.43
N GLU A 150 17.94 -23.35 -9.60
CA GLU A 150 18.55 -22.09 -9.16
C GLU A 150 18.55 -21.03 -10.26
N LEU A 151 18.42 -19.76 -9.86
CA LEU A 151 18.47 -18.63 -10.78
C LEU A 151 19.88 -18.06 -10.89
N ASP A 152 20.50 -18.24 -12.05
CA ASP A 152 21.82 -17.67 -12.33
C ASP A 152 21.76 -16.18 -12.64
N ARG A 153 22.74 -15.41 -12.13
CA ARG A 153 22.89 -13.97 -12.41
C ARG A 153 22.86 -13.64 -13.90
N ALA A 154 23.55 -14.41 -14.73
CA ALA A 154 23.62 -14.18 -16.18
C ALA A 154 22.25 -14.36 -16.87
N THR A 155 21.39 -15.22 -16.33
CA THR A 155 20.03 -15.46 -16.82
C THR A 155 19.12 -14.30 -16.45
N ILE A 156 19.17 -13.85 -15.18
CA ILE A 156 18.40 -12.70 -14.69
C ILE A 156 18.82 -11.40 -15.39
N GLN A 157 20.12 -11.21 -15.66
CA GLN A 157 20.58 -10.03 -16.39
C GLN A 157 20.02 -9.98 -17.81
N ARG A 158 20.08 -11.10 -18.54
CA ARG A 158 19.49 -11.22 -19.88
C ARG A 158 17.97 -10.98 -19.86
N ALA A 159 17.29 -11.49 -18.84
CA ALA A 159 15.87 -11.24 -18.58
C ALA A 159 15.55 -9.74 -18.49
N CYS A 160 16.30 -9.06 -17.62
CA CYS A 160 16.11 -7.67 -17.31
C CYS A 160 16.37 -6.80 -18.53
N GLU A 161 17.40 -7.10 -19.32
CA GLU A 161 17.68 -6.41 -20.57
C GLU A 161 16.56 -6.61 -21.61
N LEU A 162 16.04 -7.82 -21.76
CA LEU A 162 14.86 -8.11 -22.59
C LEU A 162 13.63 -7.31 -22.13
N GLN A 163 13.44 -7.22 -20.80
CA GLN A 163 12.38 -6.46 -20.15
C GLN A 163 12.59 -4.94 -20.23
N ARG A 164 13.80 -4.44 -20.49
CA ARG A 164 14.00 -3.01 -20.74
C ARG A 164 13.68 -2.69 -22.21
N ARG A 165 14.10 -3.55 -23.14
CA ARG A 165 13.93 -3.33 -24.60
C ARG A 165 12.47 -3.37 -25.08
N ARG A 166 11.60 -4.15 -24.43
CA ARG A 166 10.18 -4.26 -24.83
C ARG A 166 9.30 -3.11 -24.30
N ASN A 167 9.82 -2.26 -23.41
CA ASN A 167 9.16 -1.06 -22.90
C ASN A 167 8.87 -0.02 -24.01
N ASP A 168 9.65 -0.04 -25.10
CA ASP A 168 9.53 0.96 -26.18
C ASP A 168 8.25 0.81 -27.03
N LYS A 169 7.37 -0.18 -26.77
CA LYS A 169 6.33 -0.58 -27.74
C LYS A 169 4.87 -0.78 -27.27
N LYS A 170 4.43 -0.69 -25.99
CA LYS A 170 2.98 -0.73 -25.66
C LYS A 170 2.58 -0.47 -24.19
N THR A 171 1.27 -0.25 -24.02
CA THR A 171 0.43 0.44 -23.03
C THR A 171 0.17 -0.18 -21.64
N ALA A 172 0.68 -1.38 -21.31
CA ALA A 172 0.44 -2.02 -20.00
C ALA A 172 1.59 -1.71 -19.02
N LEU A 173 1.75 -0.43 -18.69
CA LEU A 173 2.90 0.12 -17.94
C LEU A 173 3.11 -0.61 -16.61
N THR A 174 2.04 -0.84 -15.84
CA THR A 174 2.15 -1.27 -14.44
C THR A 174 2.53 -2.74 -14.28
N ALA A 175 1.91 -3.68 -15.02
CA ALA A 175 2.28 -5.10 -14.97
C ALA A 175 3.73 -5.34 -15.44
N TRP A 176 4.17 -4.55 -16.41
CA TRP A 176 5.53 -4.59 -16.93
C TRP A 176 6.55 -4.06 -15.91
N GLU A 177 6.24 -2.93 -15.28
CA GLU A 177 7.02 -2.33 -14.19
C GLU A 177 7.20 -3.30 -13.04
N LEU A 178 6.13 -3.99 -12.61
CA LEU A 178 6.22 -5.00 -11.55
C LEU A 178 7.21 -6.11 -11.92
N LYS A 179 7.16 -6.62 -13.15
CA LYS A 179 8.08 -7.66 -13.60
C LYS A 179 9.53 -7.17 -13.70
N LEU A 180 9.73 -5.91 -14.11
CA LEU A 180 11.07 -5.30 -14.10
C LEU A 180 11.60 -5.14 -12.67
N GLN A 181 10.78 -4.65 -11.74
CA GLN A 181 11.13 -4.52 -10.31
C GLN A 181 11.51 -5.87 -9.68
N GLN A 182 10.80 -6.95 -10.02
CA GLN A 182 11.15 -8.30 -9.57
C GLN A 182 12.59 -8.66 -9.96
N LEU A 183 12.94 -8.48 -11.24
CA LEU A 183 14.25 -8.81 -11.80
C LEU A 183 15.36 -7.89 -11.27
N GLU A 184 15.08 -6.59 -11.18
CA GLU A 184 16.03 -5.60 -10.65
C GLU A 184 16.35 -5.84 -9.18
N GLY A 185 15.37 -6.24 -8.36
CA GLY A 185 15.64 -6.60 -6.97
C GLY A 185 16.55 -7.82 -6.84
N VAL A 186 16.39 -8.85 -7.68
CA VAL A 186 17.29 -10.02 -7.68
C VAL A 186 18.70 -9.62 -8.15
N LEU A 187 18.83 -8.72 -9.13
CA LEU A 187 20.14 -8.19 -9.53
C LEU A 187 20.81 -7.40 -8.40
N GLN A 188 20.05 -6.57 -7.70
CA GLN A 188 20.54 -5.83 -6.54
C GLN A 188 21.00 -6.80 -5.44
N TYR A 189 20.27 -7.90 -5.20
CA TYR A 189 20.71 -8.94 -4.26
C TYR A 189 22.10 -9.50 -4.63
N PHE A 190 22.35 -9.82 -5.91
CA PHE A 190 23.66 -10.30 -6.36
C PHE A 190 24.77 -9.26 -6.19
N GLU A 191 24.45 -7.97 -6.38
CA GLU A 191 25.41 -6.88 -6.16
C GLU A 191 25.76 -6.70 -4.68
N GLU A 192 24.79 -6.90 -3.78
CA GLU A 192 24.98 -6.74 -2.34
C GLU A 192 25.67 -7.93 -1.67
N THR A 193 25.38 -9.16 -2.13
CA THR A 193 25.89 -10.39 -1.52
C THR A 193 27.13 -10.95 -2.22
N GLY A 194 27.36 -10.58 -3.49
CA GLY A 194 28.40 -11.18 -4.32
C GLY A 194 28.09 -12.61 -4.79
N GLU A 195 26.90 -13.13 -4.49
CA GLU A 195 26.46 -14.45 -4.95
C GLU A 195 26.24 -14.48 -6.47
N THR A 196 26.29 -15.68 -7.04
CA THR A 196 26.10 -15.91 -8.49
C THR A 196 24.85 -16.72 -8.82
N SER A 197 24.29 -17.42 -7.83
CA SER A 197 23.03 -18.15 -7.91
C SER A 197 22.09 -17.72 -6.79
N PHE A 198 20.79 -17.86 -7.04
CA PHE A 198 19.73 -17.45 -6.12
C PHE A 198 18.69 -18.55 -6.07
N ASP A 199 18.58 -19.20 -4.91
CA ASP A 199 17.67 -20.32 -4.68
C ASP A 199 16.37 -19.88 -3.98
N ILE A 200 15.46 -20.82 -3.74
CA ILE A 200 14.20 -20.55 -3.06
C ILE A 200 14.39 -20.17 -1.57
N GLY A 201 15.50 -20.58 -0.95
CA GLY A 201 15.85 -20.25 0.44
C GLY A 201 16.26 -18.79 0.59
N ALA A 202 17.15 -18.32 -0.29
CA ALA A 202 17.54 -16.92 -0.44
C ALA A 202 16.32 -16.06 -0.81
N PHE A 203 15.50 -16.53 -1.76
CA PHE A 203 14.24 -15.88 -2.11
C PHE A 203 13.33 -15.70 -0.91
N ARG A 204 13.07 -16.77 -0.14
CA ARG A 204 12.23 -16.70 1.06
C ARG A 204 12.79 -15.70 2.07
N SER A 205 14.09 -15.75 2.32
CA SER A 205 14.74 -14.86 3.29
C SER A 205 14.61 -13.40 2.87
N MET A 206 14.90 -13.11 1.60
CA MET A 206 14.75 -11.79 1.01
C MET A 206 13.29 -11.32 0.99
N PHE A 207 12.33 -12.20 0.73
CA PHE A 207 10.91 -11.85 0.62
C PHE A 207 10.31 -11.34 1.93
N PHE A 208 10.77 -11.86 3.07
CA PHE A 208 10.30 -11.45 4.40
C PHE A 208 11.18 -10.41 5.09
N ASP A 209 12.32 -10.03 4.49
CA ASP A 209 13.21 -9.02 5.04
C ASP A 209 12.58 -7.62 4.89
N GLU A 210 12.60 -6.85 5.99
CA GLU A 210 12.08 -5.48 6.06
C GLU A 210 12.71 -4.57 5.00
N LYS A 211 13.99 -4.77 4.67
CA LYS A 211 14.70 -4.00 3.65
C LYS A 211 14.07 -4.15 2.26
N TRP A 212 13.49 -5.31 1.99
CA TRP A 212 12.97 -5.71 0.68
C TRP A 212 11.44 -5.67 0.59
N ARG A 213 10.77 -5.08 1.58
CA ARG A 213 9.29 -5.02 1.66
C ARG A 213 8.57 -4.46 0.44
N TYR A 214 9.14 -3.47 -0.24
CA TYR A 214 8.55 -2.93 -1.48
C TYR A 214 8.82 -3.83 -2.69
N TRP A 215 9.97 -4.53 -2.70
CA TRP A 215 10.26 -5.53 -3.71
C TRP A 215 9.30 -6.73 -3.61
N ALA A 216 8.96 -7.18 -2.39
CA ALA A 216 7.95 -8.22 -2.19
C ALA A 216 6.58 -7.84 -2.81
N GLY A 217 6.23 -6.55 -2.77
CA GLY A 217 5.04 -6.00 -3.43
C GLY A 217 4.97 -6.24 -4.94
N SER A 218 6.11 -6.38 -5.62
CA SER A 218 6.17 -6.67 -7.05
C SER A 218 5.62 -8.06 -7.42
N PHE A 219 5.49 -8.97 -6.45
CA PHE A 219 4.96 -10.33 -6.64
C PHE A 219 3.44 -10.44 -6.45
N ILE A 220 2.71 -9.32 -6.42
CA ILE A 220 1.26 -9.37 -6.18
C ILE A 220 0.49 -10.22 -7.20
N LYS A 221 0.89 -10.20 -8.47
CA LYS A 221 0.28 -11.06 -9.50
C LYS A 221 0.46 -12.55 -9.17
N PRO A 222 1.69 -13.09 -9.01
CA PRO A 222 1.85 -14.49 -8.65
C PRO A 222 1.22 -14.85 -7.30
N LEU A 223 1.15 -13.92 -6.33
CA LEU A 223 0.41 -14.16 -5.09
C LEU A 223 -1.08 -14.35 -5.31
N LEU A 224 -1.70 -13.54 -6.16
CA LEU A 224 -3.11 -13.69 -6.52
C LEU A 224 -3.34 -14.99 -7.30
N GLU A 225 -2.46 -15.36 -8.23
CA GLU A 225 -2.53 -16.64 -8.93
C GLU A 225 -2.44 -17.84 -7.95
N ALA A 226 -1.54 -17.77 -6.97
CA ALA A 226 -1.43 -18.77 -5.91
C ALA A 226 -2.71 -18.81 -5.05
N ALA A 227 -3.28 -17.67 -4.69
CA ALA A 227 -4.55 -17.59 -3.97
C ALA A 227 -5.70 -18.22 -4.77
N ALA A 228 -5.81 -17.91 -6.06
CA ALA A 228 -6.80 -18.52 -6.94
C ALA A 228 -6.64 -20.05 -7.04
N LYS A 229 -5.44 -20.59 -6.83
CA LYS A 229 -5.20 -22.03 -6.80
C LYS A 229 -5.50 -22.65 -5.44
N TYR A 230 -4.98 -22.08 -4.36
CA TYR A 230 -4.91 -22.71 -3.05
C TYR A 230 -5.96 -22.23 -2.03
N PHE A 231 -6.72 -21.17 -2.31
CA PHE A 231 -7.82 -20.73 -1.44
C PHE A 231 -9.18 -21.29 -1.87
N SER A 232 -9.20 -22.18 -2.86
CA SER A 232 -10.42 -22.81 -3.36
C SER A 232 -10.26 -24.32 -3.47
N PHE A 233 -11.35 -25.05 -3.23
CA PHE A 233 -11.44 -26.48 -3.51
C PHE A 233 -11.10 -26.77 -4.99
N PRO A 234 -10.42 -27.89 -5.32
CA PRO A 234 -10.01 -29.00 -4.45
C PRO A 234 -8.64 -28.83 -3.78
N TYR A 235 -7.87 -27.81 -4.14
CA TYR A 235 -6.45 -27.72 -3.77
C TYR A 235 -6.19 -27.01 -2.44
N GLY A 236 -7.20 -26.37 -1.87
CA GLY A 236 -7.15 -25.83 -0.51
C GLY A 236 -8.46 -25.15 -0.10
N VAL A 237 -8.37 -24.29 0.91
CA VAL A 237 -9.51 -23.62 1.55
C VAL A 237 -9.12 -22.19 1.85
N PHE A 238 -10.07 -21.27 1.77
CA PHE A 238 -9.84 -19.88 2.16
C PHE A 238 -9.38 -19.81 3.63
N PRO A 239 -8.30 -19.09 3.95
CA PRO A 239 -7.74 -19.10 5.30
C PRO A 239 -8.73 -18.49 6.31
N THR A 240 -8.78 -19.07 7.51
CA THR A 240 -9.65 -18.56 8.57
C THR A 240 -9.03 -17.32 9.20
N ILE A 241 -9.51 -16.13 8.81
CA ILE A 241 -9.02 -14.87 9.34
C ILE A 241 -9.44 -14.73 10.81
N PRO A 242 -8.51 -14.60 11.77
CA PRO A 242 -8.84 -14.53 13.19
C PRO A 242 -9.80 -13.38 13.52
N LEU A 243 -10.76 -13.61 14.42
CA LEU A 243 -11.77 -12.60 14.78
C LEU A 243 -11.18 -11.29 15.32
N ARG A 244 -9.99 -11.35 15.95
CA ARG A 244 -9.27 -10.15 16.39
C ARG A 244 -8.90 -9.22 15.24
N TRP A 245 -8.74 -9.76 14.03
CA TRP A 245 -8.47 -9.01 12.81
C TRP A 245 -9.75 -8.58 12.07
N THR A 246 -10.92 -9.16 12.38
CA THR A 246 -12.20 -8.76 11.79
C THR A 246 -12.94 -7.75 12.67
N LYS A 247 -12.82 -7.82 14.00
CA LYS A 247 -13.30 -6.78 14.92
C LYS A 247 -12.57 -5.45 14.74
N THR A 248 -11.40 -5.46 14.11
CA THR A 248 -10.66 -4.24 13.75
C THR A 248 -11.16 -3.60 12.45
N THR A 249 -11.84 -4.34 11.57
CA THR A 249 -12.30 -3.84 10.24
C THR A 249 -13.72 -3.27 10.24
N GLU A 250 -14.45 -3.35 11.34
CA GLU A 250 -15.74 -2.66 11.44
C GLU A 250 -15.52 -1.15 11.59
N PRO A 251 -16.06 -0.32 10.67
CA PRO A 251 -15.91 1.12 10.75
C PRO A 251 -16.58 1.66 12.01
N LEU A 252 -15.86 2.49 12.75
CA LEU A 252 -16.50 3.31 13.78
C LEU A 252 -17.39 4.35 13.05
N PRO A 253 -18.70 4.43 13.38
CA PRO A 253 -19.58 5.38 12.73
C PRO A 253 -19.10 6.80 12.99
N TYR A 254 -19.23 7.68 11.99
CA TYR A 254 -18.98 9.10 12.16
C TYR A 254 -19.99 9.69 13.15
N ASP A 255 -19.53 10.09 14.33
CA ASP A 255 -20.35 10.79 15.30
C ASP A 255 -20.40 12.29 14.93
N ARG A 256 -21.58 12.75 14.52
CA ARG A 256 -21.84 14.16 14.17
C ARG A 256 -21.84 15.08 15.39
N HIS A 257 -21.96 14.51 16.60
CA HIS A 257 -22.06 15.23 17.87
C HIS A 257 -20.78 15.19 18.69
N ALA A 258 -19.84 14.31 18.33
CA ALA A 258 -18.52 14.33 18.93
C ALA A 258 -17.79 15.60 18.46
N VAL A 259 -17.50 16.48 19.43
CA VAL A 259 -16.74 17.71 19.22
C VAL A 259 -15.29 17.32 18.93
N TYR A 260 -15.00 16.97 17.68
CA TYR A 260 -13.64 16.79 17.20
C TYR A 260 -13.26 17.92 16.24
N ASP A 261 -11.99 18.28 16.36
CA ASP A 261 -11.20 19.34 15.72
C ASP A 261 -11.66 19.74 14.31
N ALA A 262 -11.45 21.01 13.96
CA ALA A 262 -11.71 21.55 12.61
C ALA A 262 -11.09 20.68 11.50
N ASP A 263 -10.03 19.95 11.83
CA ASP A 263 -9.35 18.98 10.98
C ASP A 263 -10.22 17.78 10.59
N SER A 264 -11.08 17.29 11.48
CA SER A 264 -11.99 16.17 11.19
C SER A 264 -13.05 16.59 10.16
N LEU A 265 -13.56 17.82 10.26
CA LEU A 265 -14.48 18.39 9.28
C LEU A 265 -13.81 18.63 7.94
N LEU A 266 -12.56 19.12 7.94
CA LEU A 266 -11.79 19.32 6.72
C LEU A 266 -11.44 17.99 6.04
N LEU A 267 -11.04 16.96 6.80
CA LEU A 267 -10.80 15.61 6.30
C LEU A 267 -12.06 15.06 5.63
N ARG A 268 -13.21 15.12 6.31
CA ARG A 268 -14.49 14.68 5.76
C ARG A 268 -14.86 15.41 4.46
N ASN A 269 -14.60 16.72 4.38
CA ASN A 269 -14.87 17.47 3.16
C ASN A 269 -13.95 17.08 1.99
N VAL A 270 -12.67 16.77 2.27
CA VAL A 270 -11.73 16.24 1.27
C VAL A 270 -12.19 14.85 0.79
N GLU A 271 -12.57 13.99 1.74
CA GLU A 271 -13.13 12.65 1.50
C GLU A 271 -14.38 12.71 0.60
N LEU A 272 -15.36 13.57 0.95
CA LEU A 272 -16.60 13.74 0.18
C LEU A 272 -16.39 14.39 -1.19
N ALA A 273 -15.40 15.27 -1.33
CA ALA A 273 -15.06 15.89 -2.61
C ALA A 273 -14.34 14.91 -3.56
N GLY A 274 -13.94 13.72 -3.08
CA GLY A 274 -13.31 12.66 -3.86
C GLY A 274 -11.96 13.04 -4.50
N GLY A 275 -11.37 14.17 -4.10
CA GLY A 275 -10.22 14.76 -4.74
C GLY A 275 -8.91 14.43 -4.04
N ASP A 276 -8.00 13.75 -4.75
CA ASP A 276 -6.59 13.64 -4.39
C ASP A 276 -5.99 15.04 -4.30
N THR A 277 -5.74 15.53 -3.10
CA THR A 277 -5.04 16.81 -2.90
C THR A 277 -3.53 16.69 -3.11
N ALA A 278 -3.02 15.52 -3.51
CA ALA A 278 -1.63 15.31 -3.89
C ALA A 278 -1.19 16.14 -5.13
N ALA A 279 -2.12 16.68 -5.93
CA ALA A 279 -1.79 17.31 -7.21
C ALA A 279 -1.88 18.86 -7.28
N LYS A 280 -2.10 19.58 -6.17
CA LYS A 280 -2.23 21.07 -6.23
C LYS A 280 -1.38 21.83 -5.20
N LYS A 281 -0.10 21.50 -5.06
CA LYS A 281 0.86 22.54 -4.63
C LYS A 281 1.01 23.55 -5.76
N LYS A 282 0.29 24.67 -5.61
CA LYS A 282 0.22 25.81 -6.51
C LYS A 282 1.61 26.22 -7.04
N LYS A 283 1.79 26.05 -8.35
CA LYS A 283 2.53 26.98 -9.21
C LYS A 283 2.01 28.40 -8.90
N GLY A 284 2.67 29.14 -8.01
CA GLY A 284 2.03 30.32 -7.43
C GLY A 284 2.92 31.25 -6.61
N ARG A 285 4.15 31.50 -7.06
CA ARG A 285 4.92 32.66 -6.62
C ARG A 285 5.45 33.44 -7.83
N LYS A 286 4.53 33.96 -8.66
CA LYS A 286 4.86 35.15 -9.46
C LYS A 286 5.02 36.32 -8.50
N SER A 287 6.28 36.62 -8.19
CA SER A 287 6.70 37.87 -7.60
C SER A 287 6.09 39.02 -8.41
N SER A 288 5.08 39.68 -7.84
CA SER A 288 4.67 41.03 -8.22
C SER A 288 5.87 41.96 -8.00
N ARG A 289 6.70 42.13 -9.04
CA ARG A 289 7.61 43.27 -9.11
C ARG A 289 6.76 44.49 -9.39
N ARG A 290 6.51 45.25 -8.32
CA ARG A 290 5.99 46.62 -8.36
C ARG A 290 6.76 47.42 -9.41
N PHE A 291 6.05 47.85 -10.46
CA PHE A 291 6.46 49.00 -11.24
C PHE A 291 6.52 50.20 -10.31
N SER A 292 7.68 50.84 -10.20
CA SER A 292 7.82 52.18 -9.64
C SER A 292 8.01 53.14 -10.81
N PRO A 293 7.16 54.16 -11.01
CA PRO A 293 7.47 55.23 -11.94
C PRO A 293 8.37 56.23 -11.24
N ARG A 294 9.59 56.45 -11.77
CA ARG A 294 10.39 57.62 -11.42
C ARG A 294 10.53 58.52 -12.63
N ARG A 295 9.99 59.72 -12.43
CA ARG A 295 10.05 60.94 -13.24
C ARG A 295 11.44 61.22 -13.82
N ARG A 296 11.46 61.69 -15.06
CA ARG A 296 12.24 62.86 -15.47
C ARG A 296 11.29 63.83 -16.15
#